data_AF-A0A4Q1T9N1-F1
#
_entry.id   AF-A0A4Q1T9N1-F1
#
_cell.length_a   1.000
_cell.length_b   1.000
_cell.length_c   1.000
_cell.angle_alpha   90.00
_cell.angle_beta   90.00
_cell.angle_gamma   90.00
#
_symmetry.space_group_name_H-M   'P 1'
#
loop_
_entity.id
_entity.type
_entity.pdbx_description
1 polymer ?
#
loop_
_entity_poly.entity_id
_entity_poly.type
_entity_poly.pdbx_seq_one_letter_code
_entity_poly.pdbx_strand_id
1 'polypeptide(L)'
;MFLLHLFLLFLAWGLVLVSEKAFPKMSPLINQGSEWVALLLFKPLHLLVAFVCFMSACLLVRYTTLYSMQIVFSGVNRYMKQRLASSLLLFVNFCVVLAILSKHLLPALILFGLITFYDLFRWITTVRRNKRLKTAMRELQP
;
A
#
# COMPACT_ATOMS: atom_id res chain seq x y z
N MET A 1 9.87 4.81 16.51
CA MET A 1 8.62 4.76 15.73
C MET A 1 8.78 5.46 14.37
N PHE A 2 9.09 6.76 14.31
CA PHE A 2 9.30 7.48 13.03
C PHE A 2 10.37 6.84 12.12
N LEU A 3 11.56 6.56 12.65
CA LEU A 3 12.65 5.90 11.91
C LEU A 3 12.26 4.52 11.33
N LEU A 4 11.47 3.74 12.07
CA LEU A 4 10.98 2.44 11.61
C LEU A 4 10.07 2.60 10.38
N HIS A 5 9.15 3.57 10.40
CA HIS A 5 8.28 3.80 9.24
C HIS A 5 9.04 4.33 8.02
N LEU A 6 10.10 5.10 8.25
CA LEU A 6 10.99 5.56 7.18
C LEU A 6 11.77 4.39 6.56
N PHE A 7 12.23 3.45 7.39
CA PHE A 7 12.82 2.19 6.93
C PHE A 7 11.81 1.32 6.15
N LEU A 8 10.57 1.19 6.64
CA LEU A 8 9.52 0.44 5.94
C LEU A 8 9.18 1.05 4.57
N LEU A 9 9.19 2.38 4.47
CA LEU A 9 9.02 3.09 3.21
C LEU A 9 10.17 2.84 2.24
N PHE A 10 11.40 2.83 2.74
CA PHE A 10 12.58 2.49 1.94
C PHE A 10 12.51 1.03 1.45
N LEU A 11 12.07 0.11 2.31
CA LEU A 11 11.88 -1.30 1.95
C LEU A 11 10.76 -1.47 0.91
N ALA A 12 9.65 -0.74 1.06
CA ALA A 12 8.57 -0.72 0.06
C ALA A 12 9.07 -0.22 -1.30
N TRP A 13 9.89 0.84 -1.32
CA TRP A 13 10.50 1.34 -2.55
C TRP A 13 11.46 0.32 -3.17
N GLY A 14 12.30 -0.33 -2.36
CA GLY A 14 13.19 -1.41 -2.81
C GLY A 14 12.43 -2.57 -3.45
N LEU A 15 11.30 -2.98 -2.86
CA LEU A 15 10.43 -4.02 -3.42
C LEU A 15 9.83 -3.62 -4.76
N VAL A 16 9.47 -2.34 -4.94
CA VAL A 16 9.00 -1.82 -6.24
C VAL A 16 10.12 -1.90 -7.28
N LEU A 17 11.34 -1.49 -6.94
CA LEU A 17 12.49 -1.59 -7.86
C LEU A 17 12.85 -3.04 -8.22
N VAL A 18 12.71 -3.97 -7.27
CA VAL A 18 12.87 -5.41 -7.53
C VAL A 18 11.78 -5.93 -8.46
N SER A 19 10.53 -5.48 -8.27
CA SER A 19 9.43 -5.84 -9.18
C SER A 19 9.62 -5.29 -10.60
N GLU A 20 10.24 -4.12 -10.75
CA GLU A 20 10.49 -3.46 -12.03
C GLU A 20 11.45 -4.26 -12.93
N LYS A 21 12.43 -4.97 -12.35
CA LYS A 21 13.35 -5.84 -13.10
C LYS A 21 12.69 -7.10 -13.67
N ALA A 22 11.50 -7.46 -13.17
CA ALA A 22 10.77 -8.65 -13.57
C ALA A 22 9.62 -8.37 -14.55
N PHE A 23 9.24 -7.09 -14.76
CA PHE A 23 8.32 -6.74 -15.84
C PHE A 23 9.07 -6.82 -17.18
N PRO A 24 8.57 -7.63 -18.14
CA PRO A 24 9.21 -7.69 -19.44
C PRO A 24 9.13 -6.32 -20.10
N LYS A 25 10.29 -5.67 -20.31
CA LYS A 25 10.39 -4.61 -21.32
C LYS A 25 10.04 -5.27 -22.65
N MET A 26 9.05 -4.73 -23.38
CA MET A 26 8.73 -5.20 -24.73
C MET A 26 9.93 -4.94 -25.65
N SER A 27 10.91 -5.83 -25.68
CA SER A 27 11.90 -5.90 -26.76
C SER A 27 11.38 -6.90 -27.79
N PRO A 28 11.20 -6.49 -29.07
CA PRO A 28 10.54 -7.30 -30.09
C PRO A 28 11.44 -8.36 -30.74
N LEU A 29 12.54 -8.77 -30.09
CA LEU A 29 13.53 -9.66 -30.69
C LEU A 29 14.26 -10.44 -29.60
N ILE A 30 13.71 -11.59 -29.19
CA ILE A 30 14.57 -12.69 -28.74
C ILE A 30 14.07 -13.98 -29.41
N ASN A 31 15.00 -14.49 -30.21
CA ASN A 31 14.91 -15.54 -31.18
C ASN A 31 15.23 -16.89 -30.51
N GLN A 32 14.76 -17.98 -31.12
CA GLN A 32 15.29 -19.35 -31.03
C GLN A 32 14.94 -20.24 -29.82
N GLY A 33 13.78 -20.92 -29.95
CA GLY A 33 13.72 -22.38 -30.17
C GLY A 33 14.01 -23.35 -29.02
N SER A 34 14.89 -23.05 -28.07
CA SER A 34 15.27 -23.98 -26.99
C SER A 34 14.84 -23.53 -25.58
N GLU A 35 14.28 -22.32 -25.45
CA GLU A 35 13.97 -21.70 -24.17
C GLU A 35 12.49 -21.84 -23.76
N TRP A 36 11.67 -22.66 -24.42
CA TRP A 36 10.23 -22.70 -24.15
C TRP A 36 9.90 -23.12 -22.71
N VAL A 37 10.63 -24.09 -22.14
CA VAL A 37 10.41 -24.55 -20.76
C VAL A 37 10.91 -23.51 -19.74
N ALA A 38 12.03 -22.83 -20.03
CA ALA A 38 12.52 -21.73 -19.21
C ALA A 38 11.58 -20.51 -19.28
N LEU A 39 11.04 -20.20 -20.46
CA LEU A 39 10.01 -19.18 -20.65
C LEU A 39 8.70 -19.55 -19.94
N LEU A 40 8.23 -20.80 -20.00
CA LEU A 40 6.93 -21.21 -19.45
C LEU A 40 6.94 -21.40 -17.94
N LEU A 41 8.06 -21.79 -17.33
CA LEU A 41 8.16 -21.96 -15.87
C LEU A 41 8.71 -20.71 -15.18
N PHE A 42 9.76 -20.08 -15.71
CA PHE A 42 10.40 -18.96 -15.03
C PHE A 42 9.70 -17.62 -15.29
N LYS A 43 9.13 -17.36 -16.48
CA LYS A 43 8.40 -16.09 -16.69
C LYS A 43 7.16 -15.93 -15.80
N PRO A 44 6.25 -16.93 -15.64
CA PRO A 44 5.10 -16.73 -14.76
C PRO A 44 5.51 -16.72 -13.28
N LEU A 45 6.53 -17.49 -12.88
CA LEU A 45 7.00 -17.49 -11.49
C LEU A 45 7.69 -16.17 -11.13
N HIS A 46 8.52 -15.61 -12.02
CA HIS A 46 9.08 -14.27 -11.85
C HIS A 46 8.00 -13.19 -11.83
N LEU A 47 6.98 -13.30 -12.69
CA LEU A 47 5.86 -12.36 -12.71
C LEU A 47 5.04 -12.43 -11.42
N LEU A 48 4.84 -13.64 -10.87
CA LEU A 48 4.17 -13.85 -9.60
C LEU A 48 4.98 -13.27 -8.44
N VAL A 49 6.30 -13.50 -8.40
CA VAL A 49 7.18 -12.89 -7.38
C VAL A 49 7.16 -11.37 -7.49
N ALA A 50 7.22 -10.80 -8.69
CA ALA A 50 7.13 -9.37 -8.92
C ALA A 50 5.79 -8.80 -8.43
N PHE A 51 4.69 -9.50 -8.72
CA PHE A 51 3.36 -9.13 -8.25
C PHE A 51 3.28 -9.18 -6.72
N VAL A 52 3.79 -10.22 -6.07
CA VAL A 52 3.82 -10.33 -4.60
C VAL A 52 4.67 -9.20 -3.99
N CYS A 53 5.84 -8.90 -4.54
CA CYS A 53 6.67 -7.77 -4.12
C CYS A 53 5.90 -6.44 -4.25
N PHE A 54 5.24 -6.21 -5.38
CA PHE A 54 4.45 -5.00 -5.62
C PHE A 54 3.28 -4.88 -4.62
N MET A 55 2.53 -5.98 -4.41
CA MET A 55 1.45 -6.04 -3.41
C MET A 55 1.95 -5.70 -2.01
N SER A 56 3.08 -6.30 -1.61
CA SER A 56 3.66 -6.07 -0.29
C SER A 56 4.13 -4.63 -0.10
N ALA A 57 4.69 -4.00 -1.13
CA ALA A 57 5.03 -2.57 -1.12
C ALA A 57 3.80 -1.68 -0.94
N CYS A 58 2.72 -1.94 -1.68
CA CYS A 58 1.46 -1.20 -1.54
C CYS A 58 0.87 -1.34 -0.13
N LEU A 59 0.93 -2.53 0.46
CA LEU A 59 0.45 -2.77 1.83
C LEU A 59 1.30 -2.04 2.88
N LEU A 60 2.62 -1.99 2.70
CA LEU A 60 3.53 -1.26 3.58
C LEU A 60 3.23 0.25 3.55
N VAL A 61 3.09 0.82 2.35
CA VAL A 61 2.73 2.22 2.17
C VAL A 61 1.37 2.53 2.79
N ARG A 62 0.39 1.62 2.62
CA ARG A 62 -0.92 1.76 3.26
C ARG A 62 -0.82 1.77 4.78
N TYR A 63 -0.05 0.84 5.36
CA TYR A 63 0.13 0.73 6.80
C TYR A 63 0.73 2.01 7.39
N THR A 64 1.82 2.51 6.81
CA THR A 64 2.47 3.76 7.25
C THR A 64 1.56 4.97 7.10
N THR A 65 0.75 5.01 6.03
CA THR A 65 -0.23 6.08 5.79
C THR A 65 -1.33 6.08 6.84
N LEU A 66 -1.99 4.94 7.08
CA LEU A 66 -3.08 4.83 8.07
C LEU A 66 -2.61 5.17 9.49
N TYR A 67 -1.43 4.70 9.88
CA TYR A 67 -0.85 5.01 11.18
C TYR A 67 -0.57 6.52 11.34
N SER A 68 0.01 7.14 10.33
CA SER A 68 0.33 8.57 10.38
C SER A 68 -0.93 9.43 10.39
N MET A 69 -1.95 9.07 9.60
CA MET A 69 -3.26 9.72 9.64
C MET A 69 -3.91 9.58 11.01
N GLN A 70 -3.85 8.39 11.63
CA GLN A 70 -4.39 8.20 12.97
C GLN A 70 -3.71 9.11 14.00
N ILE A 71 -2.40 9.31 13.93
CA ILE A 71 -1.70 10.22 14.85
C ILE A 71 -2.12 11.68 14.60
N VAL A 72 -2.14 12.11 13.34
CA VAL A 72 -2.51 13.49 12.96
C VAL A 72 -3.94 13.82 13.41
N PHE A 73 -4.88 12.91 13.18
CA PHE A 73 -6.30 13.11 13.49
C PHE A 73 -6.71 12.65 14.89
N SER A 74 -5.86 11.92 15.63
CA SER A 74 -6.15 11.64 17.04
C SER A 74 -6.13 12.95 17.82
N GLY A 75 -7.27 13.33 18.39
CA GLY A 75 -7.43 14.49 19.27
C GLY A 75 -6.70 14.35 20.62
N VAL A 76 -5.95 13.26 20.83
CA VAL A 76 -5.10 13.09 22.00
C VAL A 76 -3.93 14.05 21.84
N ASN A 77 -3.73 14.91 22.84
CA ASN A 77 -2.75 15.99 22.90
C ASN A 77 -1.29 15.46 22.95
N ARG A 78 -0.90 14.61 22.00
CA ARG A 78 0.47 14.13 21.85
C ARG A 78 1.28 15.27 21.21
N TYR A 79 2.34 15.65 21.90
CA TYR A 79 3.35 16.66 21.56
C TYR A 79 3.36 17.10 20.09
N MET A 80 3.28 18.40 19.83
CA MET A 80 3.41 19.05 18.52
C MET A 80 4.47 18.40 17.60
N LYS A 81 5.62 18.01 18.18
CA LYS A 81 6.70 17.29 17.48
C LYS A 81 6.25 15.98 16.81
N GLN A 82 5.38 15.21 17.46
CA GLN A 82 4.90 13.93 16.94
C GLN A 82 3.87 14.09 15.81
N ARG A 83 3.03 15.14 15.89
CA ARG A 83 2.16 15.53 14.77
C ARG A 83 2.99 16.00 13.57
N LEU A 84 3.97 16.88 13.81
CA LEU A 84 4.83 17.40 12.74
C LEU A 84 5.61 16.27 12.05
N ALA A 85 6.18 15.34 12.83
CA ALA A 85 6.82 14.14 12.29
C ALA A 85 5.85 13.26 11.47
N SER A 86 4.61 13.08 11.93
CA SER A 86 3.62 12.27 11.21
C SER A 86 3.16 12.95 9.90
N SER A 87 3.02 14.28 9.90
CA SER A 87 2.74 15.05 8.69
C SER A 87 3.88 14.98 7.68
N LEU A 88 5.13 15.06 8.16
CA LEU A 88 6.30 14.92 7.31
C LEU A 88 6.39 13.50 6.73
N LEU A 89 6.08 12.48 7.53
CA LEU A 89 5.99 11.11 7.05
C LEU A 89 4.90 10.93 5.98
N LEU A 90 3.74 11.58 6.14
CA LEU A 90 2.68 11.58 5.12
C LEU A 90 3.14 12.20 3.81
N PHE A 91 3.88 13.31 3.87
CA PHE A 91 4.47 13.91 2.68
C PHE A 91 5.43 12.96 1.96
N VAL A 92 6.32 12.27 2.70
CA VAL A 92 7.22 11.27 2.12
C VAL A 92 6.45 10.09 1.53
N ASN A 93 5.41 9.58 2.21
CA ASN A 93 4.52 8.54 1.67
C ASN A 93 3.91 8.99 0.33
N PHE A 94 3.43 10.23 0.26
CA PHE A 94 2.83 10.78 -0.95
C PHE A 94 3.84 10.84 -2.10
N CYS A 95 5.08 11.27 -1.84
CA CYS A 95 6.15 11.24 -2.84
C CYS A 95 6.46 9.81 -3.33
N VAL A 96 6.50 8.81 -2.44
CA VAL A 96 6.70 7.41 -2.80
C VAL A 96 5.55 6.90 -3.67
N VAL A 97 4.30 7.19 -3.30
CA VAL A 97 3.12 6.82 -4.10
C VAL A 97 3.19 7.44 -5.50
N LEU A 98 3.52 8.73 -5.60
CA LEU A 98 3.72 9.42 -6.88
C LEU A 98 4.79 8.76 -7.74
N ALA A 99 5.92 8.38 -7.13
CA ALA A 99 7.00 7.70 -7.83
C ALA A 99 6.62 6.27 -8.28
N ILE A 100 5.75 5.59 -7.54
CA ILE A 100 5.18 4.30 -7.96
C ILE A 100 4.20 4.51 -9.12
N LEU A 101 3.33 5.52 -9.02
CA LEU A 101 2.30 5.82 -10.03
C LEU A 101 2.91 6.23 -11.36
N SER A 102 4.01 6.99 -11.36
CA SER A 102 4.69 7.42 -12.58
C SER A 102 5.36 6.26 -13.32
N LYS A 103 5.78 5.20 -12.60
CA LYS A 103 6.40 4.01 -13.19
C LYS A 103 5.40 2.94 -13.61
N HIS A 104 4.34 2.76 -12.81
CA HIS A 104 3.42 1.63 -12.92
C HIS A 104 1.96 2.11 -12.85
N LEU A 105 1.59 3.05 -13.71
CA LEU A 105 0.30 3.78 -13.67
C LEU A 105 -0.92 2.86 -13.56
N LEU A 106 -1.08 1.92 -14.52
CA LEU A 106 -2.23 1.00 -14.57
C LEU A 106 -2.35 0.08 -13.35
N PRO A 107 -1.34 -0.75 -13.02
CA PRO A 107 -1.46 -1.66 -11.88
C PRO A 107 -1.52 -0.90 -10.55
N ALA A 108 -0.84 0.25 -10.42
CA ALA A 108 -0.95 1.08 -9.23
C ALA A 108 -2.36 1.67 -9.07
N LEU A 109 -2.97 2.21 -10.14
CA LEU A 109 -4.34 2.74 -10.09
C LEU A 109 -5.35 1.66 -9.70
N ILE A 110 -5.26 0.48 -10.30
CA ILE A 110 -6.16 -0.64 -9.97
C ILE A 110 -6.01 -1.02 -8.50
N LEU A 111 -4.77 -1.16 -8.01
CA LEU A 111 -4.52 -1.57 -6.64
C LEU A 111 -4.89 -0.53 -5.60
N PHE A 112 -4.50 0.73 -5.80
CA PHE A 112 -4.90 1.82 -4.92
C PHE A 112 -6.41 2.02 -4.96
N GLY A 113 -7.06 1.86 -6.12
CA GLY A 113 -8.52 1.90 -6.26
C GLY A 113 -9.23 0.77 -5.50
N LEU A 114 -8.73 -0.46 -5.58
CA LEU A 114 -9.28 -1.58 -4.81
C LEU A 114 -9.08 -1.39 -3.31
N ILE A 115 -7.91 -0.88 -2.89
CA ILE A 115 -7.61 -0.58 -1.50
C ILE A 115 -8.55 0.50 -0.95
N THR A 116 -8.76 1.59 -1.69
CA THR A 116 -9.64 2.69 -1.26
C THR A 116 -11.10 2.23 -1.20
N PHE A 117 -11.54 1.41 -2.16
CA PHE A 117 -12.87 0.81 -2.15
C PHE A 117 -13.07 -0.12 -0.94
N TYR A 118 -12.10 -0.98 -0.65
CA TYR A 118 -12.11 -1.85 0.53
C TYR A 118 -12.19 -1.03 1.84
N ASP A 119 -11.38 0.03 1.94
CA ASP A 119 -11.34 0.89 3.13
C ASP A 119 -12.66 1.66 3.32
N LEU A 120 -13.27 2.13 2.24
CA LEU A 120 -14.59 2.75 2.26
C LEU A 120 -15.67 1.77 2.74
N PHE A 121 -15.68 0.56 2.19
CA PHE A 121 -16.64 -0.48 2.57
C PHE A 121 -16.49 -0.89 4.04
N ARG A 122 -15.25 -1.09 4.51
CA ARG A 122 -14.94 -1.39 5.91
C ARG A 122 -15.35 -0.26 6.84
N TRP A 123 -15.16 1.00 6.43
CA TRP A 123 -15.59 2.15 7.22
C TRP A 123 -17.12 2.19 7.34
N ILE A 124 -17.86 2.05 6.24
CA ILE A 124 -19.33 2.04 6.23
C ILE A 124 -19.88 0.95 7.16
N THR A 125 -19.35 -0.28 7.06
CA THR A 125 -19.77 -1.40 7.92
C THR A 125 -19.48 -1.13 9.40
N THR A 126 -18.33 -0.56 9.71
CA THR A 126 -17.95 -0.19 11.09
C THR A 126 -18.85 0.90 11.65
N VAL A 127 -19.14 1.95 10.88
CA VAL A 127 -20.05 3.04 11.28
C VAL A 127 -21.46 2.50 11.55
N ARG A 128 -21.98 1.64 10.67
CA ARG A 128 -23.28 0.99 10.86
C ARG A 128 -23.30 0.14 12.14
N ARG A 129 -22.25 -0.65 12.40
CA ARG A 129 -22.12 -1.45 13.62
C ARG A 129 -22.10 -0.58 14.87
N ASN A 130 -21.29 0.48 14.87
CA ASN A 130 -21.18 1.39 16.01
C ASN A 130 -22.48 2.15 16.28
N LYS A 131 -23.25 2.50 15.23
CA LYS A 131 -24.59 3.10 15.40
C LYS A 131 -25.54 2.11 16.10
N ARG A 132 -25.59 0.84 15.67
CA ARG A 132 -26.41 -0.20 16.30
C ARG A 132 -26.03 -0.43 17.76
N LEU A 133 -24.73 -0.53 18.05
CA LEU A 133 -24.20 -0.67 19.41
C LEU A 133 -24.57 0.51 20.31
N LYS A 134 -24.48 1.74 19.80
CA LYS A 134 -24.89 2.94 20.55
C LYS A 134 -26.39 2.96 20.85
N THR A 135 -27.23 2.51 19.92
CA THR A 135 -28.68 2.39 20.16
C THR A 135 -28.98 1.34 21.23
N ALA A 136 -28.42 0.14 21.10
CA ALA A 136 -28.60 -0.93 22.09
C ALA A 136 -28.09 -0.54 23.49
N MET A 137 -26.96 0.17 23.58
CA MET A 137 -26.46 0.67 24.87
C MET A 137 -27.37 1.73 25.51
N ARG A 138 -28.06 2.56 24.72
CA ARG A 138 -29.04 3.53 25.24
C ARG A 138 -30.32 2.84 25.75
N GLU A 139 -30.73 1.76 25.12
CA GLU A 139 -31.88 0.96 25.56
C GLU A 139 -31.60 0.17 26.85
N LEU A 140 -30.32 -0.09 27.16
CA LEU A 140 -29.87 -0.80 28.36
C LEU A 140 -29.50 0.12 29.54
N GLN A 141 -29.46 1.45 29.34
CA GLN A 141 -29.24 2.42 30.43
C GLN A 141 -30.62 2.87 30.96
N PRO A 142 -31.03 2.46 32.18
CA PRO A 142 -32.32 2.84 32.79
C PRO A 142 -32.40 4.32 33.15
#